data_AF-A0AAD9GUT4-F1
#
_entry.id   AF-A0AAD9GUT4-F1
#
_cell.length_a   1.000
_cell.length_b   1.000
_cell.length_c   1.000
_cell.angle_alpha   90.00
_cell.angle_beta   90.00
_cell.angle_gamma   90.00
#
_symmetry.space_group_name_H-M   'P 1'
#
loop_
_entity.id
_entity.type
_entity.pdbx_description
1 polymer ?
#
loop_
_entity_poly.entity_id
_entity_poly.type
_entity_poly.pdbx_seq_one_letter_code
_entity_poly.pdbx_strand_id
1 'polypeptide(L)'
;MQVDVPILTCVRVVSRCCLPNGELPHVVLRLNELLDDFSADVTIVDAYNRTGTVRLMQYVAAREDPNKTNIFFRRWLFNAATELAADSGDLESLQWLMESYLPDEYLTKAVAAAATSGHLSVLQWLYENHQDRGYWGNKEMCGALTHGHTVVVEWLRENAVPRAECMIEVVDTAASAGYLSVVKWLFSKYRVSVRSALSNAMSHQQWEISQWILQNGELVMPWINWDQPAKDGALTFLKFLKSHSIGKPGYFTLQVAAWNGHLDIVKWLHSELGVALTADAMRKAAQNGHLDVVEWFHENGCEGCDSATMVTAADHGHLELVKWLYGHGVEVSETIAMDCSARSGHLDVVKWLHENCEAGRSCQALDNVATTGRLDVIKYLHENVDIICTTSAMDGAAREGHLAVVEWLHDHRNEGCTTSAMDWASRNGHLDIVKWLHTNRSEGCTTWAMDWAALEGHLDIVKWLHENRSEGCVDKAMDNAAKNGHLDVVKWLHENRTEGCTIGAMNEAAAGGHLNVVRWLQRNRKEGCTAIAMTRALMRAHFDVVLFLHAHRLENFSFLGTTFVRHSCLELAQWLIYHYADNLDGCEFEVPTSDWRFNEWCAKIKLHRAREYDASTWWVCESAVLHLEQQPYE
;
A
#
# COMPACT_ATOMS: atom_id res chain seq x y z
N MET A 1 -22.81 -19.87 -34.76
CA MET A 1 -21.93 -20.89 -35.35
C MET A 1 -21.02 -21.37 -34.23
N GLN A 2 -21.09 -22.65 -33.88
CA GLN A 2 -20.15 -23.29 -32.95
C GLN A 2 -18.75 -23.24 -33.57
N VAL A 3 -17.87 -22.44 -32.98
CA VAL A 3 -16.44 -22.47 -33.29
C VAL A 3 -15.83 -23.46 -32.29
N ASP A 4 -15.51 -24.66 -32.77
CA ASP A 4 -14.64 -25.60 -32.06
C ASP A 4 -13.25 -24.95 -31.93
N VAL A 5 -12.92 -24.47 -30.72
CA VAL A 5 -11.56 -24.05 -30.37
C VAL A 5 -10.98 -25.09 -29.41
N PRO A 6 -9.85 -25.74 -29.73
CA PRO A 6 -9.27 -26.76 -28.87
C PRO A 6 -8.67 -26.13 -27.61
N ILE A 7 -9.26 -26.51 -26.47
CA ILE A 7 -8.81 -26.18 -25.12
C ILE A 7 -7.51 -26.96 -24.84
N LEU A 8 -6.45 -26.22 -24.53
CA LEU A 8 -5.11 -26.65 -24.05
C LEU A 8 -4.19 -27.38 -25.06
N THR A 9 -3.24 -26.63 -25.62
CA THR A 9 -2.28 -27.14 -26.64
C THR A 9 -1.05 -27.88 -26.11
N CYS A 10 -0.92 -28.25 -24.83
CA CYS A 10 0.14 -29.19 -24.41
C CYS A 10 0.02 -29.58 -22.92
N VAL A 11 -0.40 -30.83 -22.64
CA VAL A 11 0.30 -31.64 -21.64
C VAL A 11 1.34 -32.43 -22.42
N ARG A 12 2.61 -32.34 -22.08
CA ARG A 12 3.65 -33.16 -22.70
C ARG A 12 3.50 -34.59 -22.16
N VAL A 13 2.49 -35.30 -22.65
CA VAL A 13 2.38 -36.74 -22.45
C VAL A 13 3.45 -37.36 -23.33
N VAL A 14 4.44 -38.01 -22.70
CA VAL A 14 5.41 -38.84 -23.42
C VAL A 14 4.62 -40.02 -24.00
N SER A 15 4.07 -39.86 -25.21
CA SER A 15 3.55 -40.99 -25.95
C SER A 15 4.75 -41.76 -26.50
N ARG A 16 4.98 -42.96 -26.00
CA ARG A 16 6.03 -43.86 -26.52
C ARG A 16 5.76 -44.31 -27.97
N CYS A 17 4.58 -44.04 -28.54
CA CYS A 17 4.22 -44.33 -29.93
C CYS A 17 3.29 -43.24 -30.51
N CYS A 18 3.56 -42.76 -31.72
CA CYS A 18 2.72 -41.79 -32.43
C CYS A 18 1.32 -42.39 -32.72
N LEU A 19 0.25 -41.66 -32.41
CA LEU A 19 -1.12 -42.08 -32.71
C LEU A 19 -1.49 -41.64 -34.15
N PRO A 20 -1.91 -42.57 -35.03
CA PRO A 20 -2.16 -42.25 -36.43
C PRO A 20 -3.49 -41.51 -36.72
N ASN A 21 -4.44 -41.44 -35.77
CA ASN A 21 -5.83 -41.04 -36.05
C ASN A 21 -6.38 -39.88 -35.18
N GLY A 22 -5.52 -38.99 -34.65
CA GLY A 22 -5.98 -37.79 -33.92
C GLY A 22 -6.28 -37.99 -32.43
N GLU A 23 -7.07 -37.06 -31.86
CA GLU A 23 -7.34 -36.93 -30.42
C GLU A 23 -8.01 -38.19 -29.83
N LEU A 24 -7.62 -38.56 -28.61
CA LEU A 24 -8.22 -39.69 -27.86
C LEU A 24 -9.39 -39.16 -27.00
N PRO A 25 -10.66 -39.49 -27.31
CA PRO A 25 -11.81 -38.92 -26.60
C PRO A 25 -11.81 -39.17 -25.10
N HIS A 26 -11.29 -40.31 -24.65
CA HIS A 26 -11.18 -40.64 -23.22
C HIS A 26 -10.13 -39.80 -22.48
N VAL A 27 -9.06 -39.36 -23.16
CA VAL A 27 -8.05 -38.46 -22.57
C VAL A 27 -8.62 -37.05 -22.48
N VAL A 28 -9.32 -36.60 -23.52
CA VAL A 28 -10.03 -35.31 -23.53
C VAL A 28 -11.08 -35.26 -22.43
N LEU A 29 -11.86 -36.34 -22.23
CA LEU A 29 -12.82 -36.44 -21.13
C LEU A 29 -12.14 -36.34 -19.76
N ARG A 30 -11.03 -37.05 -19.52
CA ARG A 30 -10.30 -36.95 -18.25
C ARG A 30 -9.68 -35.58 -18.01
N LEU A 31 -9.20 -34.92 -19.06
CA LEU A 31 -8.69 -33.55 -18.97
C LEU A 31 -9.84 -32.58 -18.69
N ASN A 32 -10.99 -32.73 -19.34
CA ASN A 32 -12.19 -31.95 -19.03
C ASN A 32 -12.65 -32.18 -17.59
N GLU A 33 -12.73 -33.42 -17.10
CA GLU A 33 -13.05 -33.73 -15.69
C GLU A 33 -12.08 -33.02 -14.73
N LEU A 34 -10.78 -33.12 -14.99
CA LEU A 34 -9.76 -32.43 -14.18
C LEU A 34 -9.97 -30.91 -14.18
N LEU A 35 -10.18 -30.32 -15.36
CA LEU A 35 -10.37 -28.88 -15.52
C LEU A 35 -11.72 -28.41 -14.98
N ASP A 36 -12.76 -29.24 -15.00
CA ASP A 36 -14.06 -28.96 -14.42
C ASP A 36 -13.95 -28.89 -12.89
N ASP A 37 -13.20 -29.80 -12.26
CA ASP A 37 -12.84 -29.71 -10.84
C ASP A 37 -12.00 -28.45 -10.53
N PHE A 38 -11.09 -28.06 -11.41
CA PHE A 38 -10.28 -26.84 -11.25
C PHE A 38 -11.07 -25.55 -11.49
N SER A 39 -12.09 -25.54 -12.35
CA SER A 39 -12.76 -24.33 -12.85
C SER A 39 -14.04 -23.97 -12.09
N ALA A 40 -14.59 -24.88 -11.28
CA ALA A 40 -15.86 -24.68 -10.58
C ALA A 40 -15.91 -23.41 -9.71
N ASP A 41 -14.76 -22.94 -9.21
CA ASP A 41 -14.64 -21.74 -8.37
C ASP A 41 -13.80 -20.61 -9.01
N VAL A 42 -13.33 -20.76 -10.26
CA VAL A 42 -12.38 -19.85 -10.95
C VAL A 42 -13.12 -18.88 -11.87
N THR A 43 -12.83 -17.58 -11.74
CA THR A 43 -13.38 -16.54 -12.64
C THR A 43 -12.52 -16.32 -13.88
N ILE A 44 -13.04 -15.60 -14.89
CA ILE A 44 -12.24 -15.21 -16.07
C ILE A 44 -11.02 -14.36 -15.68
N VAL A 45 -11.12 -13.58 -14.61
CA VAL A 45 -10.03 -12.76 -14.07
C VAL A 45 -8.95 -13.65 -13.45
N ASP A 46 -9.35 -14.64 -12.64
CA ASP A 46 -8.43 -15.63 -12.07
C ASP A 46 -7.72 -16.43 -13.16
N ALA A 47 -8.46 -16.80 -14.21
CA ALA A 47 -7.93 -17.50 -15.37
C ALA A 47 -6.86 -16.69 -16.11
N TYR A 48 -7.11 -15.39 -16.31
CA TYR A 48 -6.13 -14.50 -16.92
C TYR A 48 -4.89 -14.33 -16.04
N ASN A 49 -5.05 -14.01 -14.76
CA ASN A 49 -3.94 -13.82 -13.82
C ASN A 49 -3.01 -15.04 -13.74
N ARG A 50 -3.54 -16.25 -13.90
CA ARG A 50 -2.75 -17.49 -13.87
C ARG A 50 -1.97 -17.77 -15.15
N THR A 51 -2.48 -17.35 -16.30
CA THR A 51 -1.96 -17.79 -17.60
C THR A 51 -1.46 -16.68 -18.49
N GLY A 52 -1.95 -15.45 -18.31
CA GLY A 52 -1.73 -14.31 -19.21
C GLY A 52 -2.27 -14.54 -20.62
N THR A 53 -3.25 -15.43 -20.80
CA THR A 53 -3.77 -15.77 -22.13
C THR A 53 -5.30 -15.83 -22.17
N VAL A 54 -5.86 -15.50 -23.33
CA VAL A 54 -7.30 -15.57 -23.61
C VAL A 54 -7.90 -16.97 -23.46
N ARG A 55 -7.08 -18.02 -23.60
CA ARG A 55 -7.57 -19.40 -23.76
C ARG A 55 -8.22 -19.96 -22.51
N LEU A 56 -7.65 -19.71 -21.33
CA LEU A 56 -8.27 -20.16 -20.08
C LEU A 56 -9.51 -19.32 -19.76
N MET A 57 -9.52 -18.04 -20.14
CA MET A 57 -10.72 -17.21 -20.03
C MET A 57 -11.85 -17.74 -20.91
N GLN A 58 -11.57 -18.10 -22.15
CA GLN A 58 -12.52 -18.73 -23.07
C GLN A 58 -13.08 -20.04 -22.49
N TYR A 59 -12.20 -20.86 -21.90
CA TYR A 59 -12.61 -22.10 -21.24
C TYR A 59 -13.63 -21.86 -20.12
N VAL A 60 -13.32 -20.92 -19.22
CA VAL A 60 -14.17 -20.57 -18.07
C VAL A 60 -15.48 -19.95 -18.55
N ALA A 61 -15.42 -18.99 -19.48
CA ALA A 61 -16.59 -18.32 -20.04
C ALA A 61 -17.54 -19.27 -20.77
N ALA A 62 -17.03 -20.29 -21.48
CA ALA A 62 -17.85 -21.28 -22.17
C ALA A 62 -18.66 -22.18 -21.22
N ARG A 63 -18.26 -22.28 -19.96
CA ARG A 63 -18.91 -23.08 -18.91
C ARG A 63 -19.74 -22.24 -17.94
N GLU A 64 -19.68 -20.93 -18.09
CA GLU A 64 -20.53 -20.01 -17.36
C GLU A 64 -21.97 -20.16 -17.87
N ASP A 65 -22.93 -20.33 -16.96
CA ASP A 65 -24.36 -20.32 -17.30
C ASP A 65 -24.85 -18.86 -17.25
N PRO A 66 -25.14 -18.21 -18.40
CA PRO A 66 -25.53 -16.80 -18.45
C PRO A 66 -26.86 -16.54 -17.74
N ASN A 67 -27.71 -17.57 -17.59
CA ASN A 67 -29.02 -17.44 -16.96
C ASN A 67 -28.96 -17.58 -15.42
N LYS A 68 -27.85 -18.09 -14.88
CA LYS A 68 -27.63 -18.20 -13.43
C LYS A 68 -26.70 -17.14 -12.88
N THR A 69 -25.84 -16.56 -13.73
CA THR A 69 -24.83 -15.60 -13.30
C THR A 69 -25.38 -14.18 -13.34
N ASN A 70 -25.26 -13.44 -12.24
CA ASN A 70 -25.77 -12.08 -12.14
C ASN A 70 -25.09 -11.16 -13.18
N ILE A 71 -25.87 -10.44 -14.00
CA ILE A 71 -25.32 -9.59 -15.07
C ILE A 71 -24.38 -8.49 -14.55
N PHE A 72 -24.64 -7.93 -13.38
CA PHE A 72 -23.77 -6.93 -12.76
C PHE A 72 -22.41 -7.52 -12.37
N PHE A 73 -22.39 -8.79 -11.95
CA PHE A 73 -21.15 -9.53 -11.68
C PHE A 73 -20.35 -9.78 -12.96
N ARG A 74 -21.02 -10.17 -14.05
CA ARG A 74 -20.39 -10.39 -15.35
C ARG A 74 -19.75 -9.11 -15.90
N ARG A 75 -20.44 -7.97 -15.76
CA ARG A 75 -19.91 -6.64 -16.09
C ARG A 75 -18.68 -6.29 -15.27
N TRP A 76 -18.73 -6.54 -13.96
CA TRP A 76 -17.60 -6.32 -13.08
C TRP A 76 -16.38 -7.18 -13.46
N LEU A 77 -16.58 -8.47 -13.72
CA LEU A 77 -15.52 -9.38 -14.19
C LEU A 77 -14.96 -8.96 -15.55
N PHE A 78 -15.82 -8.55 -16.48
CA PHE A 78 -15.41 -8.04 -17.78
C PHE A 78 -14.54 -6.79 -17.65
N ASN A 79 -14.95 -5.82 -16.83
CA ASN A 79 -14.18 -4.61 -16.60
C ASN A 79 -12.81 -4.90 -15.95
N ALA A 80 -12.75 -5.84 -15.00
CA ALA A 80 -11.50 -6.28 -14.41
C ALA A 80 -10.59 -7.03 -15.40
N ALA A 81 -11.14 -7.91 -16.23
CA ALA A 81 -10.37 -8.65 -17.24
C ALA A 81 -9.85 -7.75 -18.37
N THR A 82 -10.67 -6.80 -18.83
CA THR A 82 -10.27 -5.83 -19.86
C THR A 82 -9.21 -4.85 -19.33
N GLU A 83 -9.29 -4.45 -18.05
CA GLU A 83 -8.23 -3.69 -17.36
C GLU A 83 -6.89 -4.43 -17.41
N LEU A 84 -6.86 -5.70 -16.99
CA LEU A 84 -5.63 -6.51 -16.97
C LEU A 84 -5.05 -6.76 -18.37
N ALA A 85 -5.90 -7.07 -19.35
CA ALA A 85 -5.47 -7.27 -20.73
C ALA A 85 -4.89 -6.00 -21.34
N ALA A 86 -5.54 -4.86 -21.12
CA ALA A 86 -5.07 -3.56 -21.59
C ALA A 86 -3.77 -3.13 -20.90
N ASP A 87 -3.62 -3.37 -19.60
CA ASP A 87 -2.41 -3.12 -18.83
C ASP A 87 -1.21 -3.95 -19.32
N SER A 88 -1.47 -5.17 -19.77
CA SER A 88 -0.46 -6.08 -20.31
C SER A 88 -0.15 -5.82 -21.80
N GLY A 89 -0.91 -4.95 -22.47
CA GLY A 89 -0.82 -4.74 -23.92
C GLY A 89 -1.35 -5.90 -24.77
N ASP A 90 -2.11 -6.83 -24.16
CA ASP A 90 -2.65 -8.03 -24.79
C ASP A 90 -3.91 -7.72 -25.59
N LEU A 91 -3.68 -7.28 -26.83
CA LEU A 91 -4.75 -6.92 -27.75
C LEU A 91 -5.65 -8.11 -28.12
N GLU A 92 -5.11 -9.33 -28.15
CA GLU A 92 -5.88 -10.54 -28.52
C GLU A 92 -6.95 -10.84 -27.46
N SER A 93 -6.56 -10.84 -26.18
CA SER A 93 -7.50 -11.03 -25.08
C SER A 93 -8.53 -9.90 -25.02
N LEU A 94 -8.11 -8.66 -25.25
CA LEU A 94 -9.00 -7.50 -25.22
C LEU A 94 -10.03 -7.56 -26.35
N GLN A 95 -9.61 -7.90 -27.58
CA GLN A 95 -10.51 -8.12 -28.72
C GLN A 95 -11.55 -9.19 -28.42
N TRP A 96 -11.13 -10.35 -27.90
CA TRP A 96 -12.07 -11.42 -27.57
C TRP A 96 -13.09 -11.00 -26.49
N LEU A 97 -12.64 -10.33 -25.42
CA LEU A 97 -13.54 -9.84 -24.38
C LEU A 97 -14.60 -8.89 -24.97
N MET A 98 -14.16 -7.96 -25.82
CA MET A 98 -14.99 -6.88 -26.37
C MET A 98 -15.88 -7.29 -27.54
N GLU A 99 -15.51 -8.30 -28.32
CA GLU A 99 -16.25 -8.71 -29.51
C GLU A 99 -17.08 -9.98 -29.26
N SER A 100 -16.67 -10.81 -28.29
CA SER A 100 -17.30 -12.13 -28.06
C SER A 100 -17.90 -12.29 -26.66
N TYR A 101 -17.24 -11.82 -25.59
CA TYR A 101 -17.73 -12.07 -24.22
C TYR A 101 -18.89 -11.13 -23.83
N LEU A 102 -18.68 -9.80 -23.92
CA LEU A 102 -19.70 -8.79 -23.68
C LEU A 102 -19.59 -7.63 -24.71
N PRO A 103 -20.27 -7.75 -25.88
CA PRO A 103 -20.08 -6.83 -27.00
C PRO A 103 -20.67 -5.43 -26.81
N ASP A 104 -21.69 -5.29 -25.96
CA ASP A 104 -22.41 -4.02 -25.79
C ASP A 104 -21.96 -3.22 -24.55
N GLU A 105 -20.98 -3.73 -23.80
CA GLU A 105 -20.55 -3.12 -22.53
C GLU A 105 -19.44 -2.08 -22.70
N TYR A 106 -19.40 -1.12 -21.77
CA TYR A 106 -18.44 -0.02 -21.72
C TYR A 106 -17.15 -0.42 -20.97
N LEU A 107 -16.02 0.22 -21.30
CA LEU A 107 -14.69 -0.13 -20.80
C LEU A 107 -14.21 0.74 -19.63
N THR A 108 -14.75 0.54 -18.42
CA THR A 108 -14.57 1.51 -17.31
C THR A 108 -13.12 1.86 -16.98
N LYS A 109 -12.18 0.93 -17.21
CA LYS A 109 -10.79 1.09 -16.81
C LYS A 109 -9.75 0.78 -17.90
N ALA A 110 -10.11 0.06 -18.96
CA ALA A 110 -9.15 -0.44 -19.95
C ALA A 110 -8.36 0.67 -20.65
N VAL A 111 -9.00 1.78 -21.02
CA VAL A 111 -8.32 2.93 -21.66
C VAL A 111 -7.27 3.55 -20.72
N ALA A 112 -7.63 3.75 -19.45
CA ALA A 112 -6.71 4.29 -18.45
C ALA A 112 -5.54 3.33 -18.18
N ALA A 113 -5.80 2.02 -18.11
CA ALA A 113 -4.77 0.99 -17.92
C ALA A 113 -3.78 0.95 -19.08
N ALA A 114 -4.26 0.92 -20.33
CA ALA A 114 -3.39 0.95 -21.52
C ALA A 114 -2.50 2.21 -21.56
N ALA A 115 -3.04 3.37 -21.19
CA ALA A 115 -2.26 4.61 -21.16
C ALA A 115 -1.24 4.66 -20.01
N THR A 116 -1.63 4.13 -18.85
CA THR A 116 -0.77 4.00 -17.65
C THR A 116 0.44 3.12 -17.93
N SER A 117 0.26 2.06 -18.72
CA SER A 117 1.34 1.13 -19.09
C SER A 117 2.00 1.42 -20.45
N GLY A 118 1.61 2.53 -21.09
CA GLY A 118 2.29 3.03 -22.29
C GLY A 118 1.95 2.30 -23.60
N HIS A 119 0.88 1.52 -23.63
CA HIS A 119 0.49 0.68 -24.78
C HIS A 119 -0.27 1.48 -25.84
N LEU A 120 0.44 2.30 -26.61
CA LEU A 120 -0.14 3.14 -27.65
C LEU A 120 -0.96 2.35 -28.69
N SER A 121 -0.53 1.14 -29.07
CA SER A 121 -1.24 0.31 -30.05
C SER A 121 -2.63 -0.10 -29.56
N VAL A 122 -2.77 -0.40 -28.26
CA VAL A 122 -4.07 -0.71 -27.65
C VAL A 122 -4.95 0.54 -27.64
N LEU A 123 -4.40 1.70 -27.29
CA LEU A 123 -5.14 2.97 -27.31
C LEU A 123 -5.61 3.35 -28.71
N GLN A 124 -4.76 3.21 -29.73
CA GLN A 124 -5.11 3.47 -31.12
C GLN A 124 -6.23 2.54 -31.57
N TRP A 125 -6.12 1.23 -31.30
CA TRP A 125 -7.17 0.27 -31.65
C TRP A 125 -8.49 0.58 -30.94
N LEU A 126 -8.46 0.88 -29.63
CA LEU A 126 -9.63 1.27 -28.85
C LEU A 126 -10.28 2.55 -29.40
N TYR A 127 -9.48 3.54 -29.78
CA TYR A 127 -9.95 4.80 -30.30
C TYR A 127 -10.53 4.68 -31.71
N GLU A 128 -9.95 3.84 -32.57
CA GLU A 128 -10.42 3.65 -33.95
C GLU A 128 -11.68 2.79 -34.03
N ASN A 129 -11.81 1.76 -33.17
CA ASN A 129 -12.86 0.75 -33.28
C ASN A 129 -13.96 0.88 -32.22
N HIS A 130 -13.66 1.48 -31.07
CA HIS A 130 -14.52 1.48 -29.89
C HIS A 130 -14.48 2.80 -29.11
N GLN A 131 -14.32 3.93 -29.82
CA GLN A 131 -14.18 5.26 -29.22
C GLN A 131 -15.31 5.59 -28.24
N ASP A 132 -16.53 5.26 -28.61
CA ASP A 132 -17.77 5.50 -27.88
C ASP A 132 -17.92 4.60 -26.64
N ARG A 133 -17.19 3.47 -26.60
CA ARG A 133 -17.20 2.51 -25.49
C ARG A 133 -16.09 2.77 -24.47
N GLY A 134 -15.01 3.44 -24.87
CA GLY A 134 -13.88 3.81 -24.03
C GLY A 134 -14.13 5.10 -23.21
N TYR A 135 -13.58 5.17 -22.01
CA TYR A 135 -13.62 6.40 -21.21
C TYR A 135 -12.41 7.26 -21.52
N TRP A 136 -12.67 8.35 -22.24
CA TRP A 136 -11.68 9.36 -22.62
C TRP A 136 -11.94 10.69 -21.90
N GLY A 137 -10.87 11.43 -21.67
CA GLY A 137 -10.86 12.83 -21.27
C GLY A 137 -10.32 13.13 -19.87
N ASN A 138 -9.69 12.17 -19.18
CA ASN A 138 -9.00 12.46 -17.91
C ASN A 138 -7.95 11.39 -17.55
N LYS A 139 -8.42 10.24 -17.05
CA LYS A 139 -7.60 9.23 -16.34
C LYS A 139 -6.45 8.69 -17.19
N GLU A 140 -6.67 8.56 -18.49
CA GLU A 140 -5.67 8.06 -19.42
C GLU A 140 -4.50 9.04 -19.62
N MET A 141 -4.77 10.35 -19.69
CA MET A 141 -3.72 11.37 -19.76
C MET A 141 -2.94 11.44 -18.45
N CYS A 142 -3.64 11.45 -17.30
CA CYS A 142 -3.00 11.45 -15.99
C CYS A 142 -2.12 10.21 -15.77
N GLY A 143 -2.60 9.03 -16.16
CA GLY A 143 -1.85 7.78 -16.11
C GLY A 143 -0.57 7.83 -16.93
N ALA A 144 -0.67 8.29 -18.19
CA ALA A 144 0.48 8.43 -19.09
C ALA A 144 1.51 9.47 -18.61
N LEU A 145 1.05 10.60 -18.05
CA LEU A 145 1.92 11.63 -17.48
C LEU A 145 2.70 11.09 -16.27
N THR A 146 1.99 10.45 -15.34
CA THR A 146 2.58 9.91 -14.09
C THR A 146 3.67 8.89 -14.36
N HIS A 147 3.51 8.05 -15.38
CA HIS A 147 4.45 6.97 -15.72
C HIS A 147 5.46 7.35 -16.80
N GLY A 148 5.48 8.61 -17.25
CA GLY A 148 6.53 9.08 -18.15
C GLY A 148 6.34 8.69 -19.62
N HIS A 149 5.13 8.32 -20.06
CA HIS A 149 4.86 7.84 -21.42
C HIS A 149 4.66 8.99 -22.42
N THR A 150 5.74 9.71 -22.73
CA THR A 150 5.76 10.90 -23.62
C THR A 150 5.04 10.70 -24.96
N VAL A 151 5.23 9.54 -25.61
CA VAL A 151 4.59 9.24 -26.90
C VAL A 151 3.07 9.12 -26.77
N VAL A 152 2.60 8.48 -25.70
CA VAL A 152 1.17 8.37 -25.40
C VAL A 152 0.60 9.75 -25.04
N VAL A 153 1.31 10.54 -24.26
CA VAL A 153 0.89 11.91 -23.88
C VAL A 153 0.70 12.79 -25.11
N GLU A 154 1.65 12.81 -26.06
CA GLU A 154 1.51 13.62 -27.28
C GLU A 154 0.38 13.09 -28.18
N TRP A 155 0.21 11.77 -28.30
CA TRP A 155 -0.89 11.20 -29.07
C TRP A 155 -2.26 11.55 -28.45
N LEU A 156 -2.40 11.42 -27.12
CA LEU A 156 -3.63 11.79 -26.40
C LEU A 156 -3.91 13.30 -26.53
N ARG A 157 -2.87 14.14 -26.52
CA ARG A 157 -3.01 15.59 -26.65
C ARG A 157 -3.62 15.99 -28.01
N GLU A 158 -3.35 15.22 -29.06
CA GLU A 158 -3.87 15.46 -30.41
C GLU A 158 -5.25 14.84 -30.63
N ASN A 159 -5.53 13.68 -30.02
CA ASN A 159 -6.71 12.86 -30.34
C ASN A 159 -7.80 12.87 -29.24
N ALA A 160 -7.42 12.92 -27.97
CA ALA A 160 -8.33 12.78 -26.82
C ALA A 160 -8.16 13.95 -25.84
N VAL A 161 -8.67 15.14 -26.22
CA VAL A 161 -8.59 16.35 -25.39
C VAL A 161 -9.31 16.13 -24.04
N PRO A 162 -8.68 16.49 -22.89
CA PRO A 162 -9.32 16.38 -21.59
C PRO A 162 -10.63 17.16 -21.49
N ARG A 163 -11.59 16.63 -20.73
CA ARG A 163 -12.85 17.34 -20.43
C ARG A 163 -12.59 18.55 -19.57
N ALA A 164 -13.34 19.64 -19.78
CA ALA A 164 -13.16 20.90 -19.08
C ALA A 164 -13.16 20.75 -17.54
N GLU A 165 -14.05 19.89 -17.02
CA GLU A 165 -14.19 19.57 -15.60
C GLU A 165 -12.94 18.89 -15.01
N CYS A 166 -12.18 18.16 -15.84
CA CYS A 166 -11.01 17.38 -15.42
C CYS A 166 -9.68 18.05 -15.78
N MET A 167 -9.68 19.19 -16.49
CA MET A 167 -8.46 19.83 -16.95
C MET A 167 -7.52 20.24 -15.80
N ILE A 168 -8.07 20.62 -14.64
CA ILE A 168 -7.26 20.99 -13.46
C ILE A 168 -6.43 19.79 -12.98
N GLU A 169 -7.03 18.61 -12.88
CA GLU A 169 -6.35 17.37 -12.48
C GLU A 169 -5.23 16.99 -13.47
N VAL A 170 -5.46 17.17 -14.77
CA VAL A 170 -4.44 16.93 -15.80
C VAL A 170 -3.28 17.93 -15.69
N VAL A 171 -3.55 19.22 -15.47
CA VAL A 171 -2.50 20.23 -15.27
C VAL A 171 -1.69 19.92 -14.01
N ASP A 172 -2.36 19.54 -12.92
CA ASP A 172 -1.73 19.19 -11.64
C ASP A 172 -0.83 17.96 -11.77
N THR A 173 -1.29 16.95 -12.50
CA THR A 173 -0.52 15.74 -12.78
C THR A 173 0.68 16.05 -13.68
N ALA A 174 0.48 16.85 -14.74
CA ALA A 174 1.56 17.28 -15.62
C ALA A 174 2.63 18.10 -14.87
N ALA A 175 2.20 18.96 -13.95
CA ALA A 175 3.09 19.77 -13.13
C ALA A 175 3.89 18.90 -12.14
N SER A 176 3.27 17.87 -11.56
CA SER A 176 3.95 16.88 -10.70
C SER A 176 4.97 16.05 -11.47
N ALA A 177 4.60 15.60 -12.67
CA ALA A 177 5.40 14.71 -13.50
C ALA A 177 6.49 15.40 -14.34
N GLY A 178 6.60 16.74 -14.29
CA GLY A 178 7.66 17.47 -15.00
C GLY A 178 7.34 17.88 -16.45
N TYR A 179 6.08 17.80 -16.88
CA TYR A 179 5.67 18.08 -18.27
C TYR A 179 5.32 19.55 -18.51
N LEU A 180 6.34 20.40 -18.59
CA LEU A 180 6.17 21.84 -18.84
C LEU A 180 5.42 22.15 -20.15
N SER A 181 5.59 21.33 -21.19
CA SER A 181 4.88 21.49 -22.48
C SER A 181 3.36 21.35 -22.32
N VAL A 182 2.91 20.39 -21.52
CA VAL A 182 1.48 20.11 -21.25
C VAL A 182 0.89 21.19 -20.37
N VAL A 183 1.60 21.62 -19.32
CA VAL A 183 1.19 22.75 -18.46
C VAL A 183 1.01 24.03 -19.29
N LYS A 184 1.99 24.35 -20.15
CA LYS A 184 1.91 25.48 -21.08
C LYS A 184 0.73 25.36 -22.04
N TRP A 185 0.52 24.19 -22.61
CA TRP A 185 -0.57 23.93 -23.56
C TRP A 185 -1.95 24.14 -22.92
N LEU A 186 -2.18 23.59 -21.73
CA LEU A 186 -3.46 23.71 -21.03
C LEU A 186 -3.72 25.15 -20.55
N PHE A 187 -2.71 25.82 -20.00
CA PHE A 187 -2.83 27.21 -19.58
C PHE A 187 -3.08 28.16 -20.76
N SER A 188 -2.30 28.03 -21.84
CA SER A 188 -2.38 28.96 -22.98
C SER A 188 -3.68 28.81 -23.78
N LYS A 189 -4.13 27.58 -24.02
CA LYS A 189 -5.29 27.30 -24.86
C LYS A 189 -6.63 27.37 -24.11
N TYR A 190 -6.67 26.92 -22.85
CA TYR A 190 -7.92 26.76 -22.09
C TYR A 190 -8.01 27.66 -20.85
N ARG A 191 -6.96 28.44 -20.52
CA ARG A 191 -6.92 29.34 -19.36
C ARG A 191 -7.22 28.63 -18.03
N VAL A 192 -6.77 27.38 -17.90
CA VAL A 192 -6.92 26.56 -16.69
C VAL A 192 -6.16 27.22 -15.53
N SER A 193 -6.75 27.21 -14.34
CA SER A 193 -6.07 27.66 -13.12
C SER A 193 -4.82 26.81 -12.85
N VAL A 194 -3.70 27.45 -12.57
CA VAL A 194 -2.40 26.80 -12.29
C VAL A 194 -1.98 26.91 -10.82
N ARG A 195 -2.91 27.30 -9.93
CA ARG A 195 -2.61 27.51 -8.51
C ARG A 195 -2.27 26.20 -7.79
N SER A 196 -3.08 25.16 -7.98
CA SER A 196 -2.81 23.82 -7.45
C SER A 196 -1.56 23.22 -8.09
N ALA A 197 -1.39 23.44 -9.40
CA ALA A 197 -0.24 22.99 -10.18
C ALA A 197 1.10 23.50 -9.64
N LEU A 198 1.15 24.74 -9.13
CA LEU A 198 2.34 25.27 -8.46
C LEU A 198 2.72 24.44 -7.23
N SER A 199 1.74 24.11 -6.38
CA SER A 199 1.97 23.36 -5.14
C SER A 199 2.45 21.94 -5.44
N ASN A 200 1.87 21.33 -6.47
CA ASN A 200 2.22 20.01 -6.98
C ASN A 200 3.64 19.96 -7.59
N ALA A 201 3.99 20.94 -8.43
CA ALA A 201 5.33 21.10 -8.99
C ALA A 201 6.39 21.25 -7.89
N MET A 202 6.12 22.09 -6.88
CA MET A 202 7.05 22.30 -5.76
C MET A 202 7.25 21.03 -4.93
N SER A 203 6.18 20.26 -4.67
CA SER A 203 6.26 19.03 -3.89
C SER A 203 7.07 17.92 -4.58
N HIS A 204 7.15 17.96 -5.92
CA HIS A 204 7.90 17.02 -6.76
C HIS A 204 9.21 17.61 -7.33
N GLN A 205 9.71 18.69 -6.73
CA GLN A 205 10.99 19.32 -7.09
C GLN A 205 11.07 19.82 -8.56
N GLN A 206 9.92 20.15 -9.16
CA GLN A 206 9.83 20.63 -10.53
C GLN A 206 10.03 22.16 -10.60
N TRP A 207 11.22 22.62 -10.21
CA TRP A 207 11.53 24.04 -10.03
C TRP A 207 11.37 24.89 -11.29
N GLU A 208 11.65 24.34 -12.48
CA GLU A 208 11.44 25.04 -13.74
C GLU A 208 9.97 25.33 -14.00
N ILE A 209 9.09 24.36 -13.72
CA ILE A 209 7.63 24.55 -13.82
C ILE A 209 7.17 25.56 -12.78
N SER A 210 7.63 25.46 -11.53
CA SER A 210 7.30 26.43 -10.48
C SER A 210 7.73 27.86 -10.86
N GLN A 211 8.93 28.05 -11.43
CA GLN A 211 9.39 29.35 -11.93
C GLN A 211 8.49 29.86 -13.04
N TRP A 212 8.17 29.00 -14.01
CA TRP A 212 7.31 29.37 -15.13
C TRP A 212 5.90 29.78 -14.66
N ILE A 213 5.31 29.02 -13.73
CA ILE A 213 3.98 29.32 -13.15
C ILE A 213 4.03 30.65 -12.38
N LEU A 214 5.06 30.93 -11.60
CA LEU A 214 5.16 32.19 -10.84
C LEU A 214 5.32 33.41 -11.73
N GLN A 215 5.94 33.26 -12.91
CA GLN A 215 6.09 34.34 -13.87
C GLN A 215 4.84 34.56 -14.73
N ASN A 216 4.11 33.50 -15.08
CA ASN A 216 3.07 33.55 -16.12
C ASN A 216 1.66 33.23 -15.61
N GLY A 217 1.52 32.58 -14.47
CA GLY A 217 0.27 32.01 -13.96
C GLY A 217 -0.72 33.00 -13.34
N GLU A 218 -0.48 34.31 -13.48
CA GLU A 218 -1.35 35.40 -12.99
C GLU A 218 -1.78 35.24 -11.50
N LEU A 219 -0.90 34.69 -10.66
CA LEU A 219 -1.20 34.40 -9.26
C LEU A 219 -1.20 35.69 -8.41
N VAL A 220 -2.31 35.95 -7.71
CA VAL A 220 -2.41 37.07 -6.76
C VAL A 220 -1.70 36.69 -5.46
N MET A 221 -0.55 37.34 -5.17
CA MET A 221 0.25 37.17 -3.94
C MET A 221 0.48 35.69 -3.53
N PRO A 222 1.26 34.91 -4.31
CA PRO A 222 1.52 33.52 -3.97
C PRO A 222 2.29 33.43 -2.64
N TRP A 223 1.69 32.76 -1.64
CA TRP A 223 2.39 32.40 -0.41
C TRP A 223 3.22 31.14 -0.66
N ILE A 224 4.54 31.29 -0.58
CA ILE A 224 5.49 30.20 -0.81
C ILE A 224 6.29 29.96 0.46
N ASN A 225 6.27 28.73 0.97
CA ASN A 225 7.16 28.32 2.05
C ASN A 225 8.56 28.01 1.49
N TRP A 226 9.57 28.74 1.94
CA TRP A 226 10.97 28.55 1.54
C TRP A 226 11.59 27.28 2.13
N ASP A 227 10.98 26.66 3.14
CA ASP A 227 11.48 25.43 3.77
C ASP A 227 11.59 24.28 2.75
N GLN A 228 10.62 24.15 1.84
CA GLN A 228 10.60 23.09 0.84
C GLN A 228 11.80 23.19 -0.13
N PRO A 229 12.02 24.29 -0.88
CA PRO A 229 13.20 24.41 -1.72
C PRO A 229 14.52 24.39 -0.94
N ALA A 230 14.53 24.80 0.33
CA ALA A 230 15.70 24.67 1.20
C ALA A 230 16.01 23.20 1.54
N LYS A 231 14.99 22.37 1.76
CA LYS A 231 15.11 20.91 1.94
C LYS A 231 15.74 20.24 0.72
N ASP A 232 15.27 20.65 -0.46
CA ASP A 232 15.60 20.02 -1.73
C ASP A 232 16.92 20.55 -2.35
N GLY A 233 17.62 21.48 -1.69
CA GLY A 233 18.89 22.02 -2.20
C GLY A 233 18.73 23.01 -3.35
N ALA A 234 17.52 23.57 -3.54
CA ALA A 234 17.19 24.40 -4.70
C ALA A 234 17.62 25.87 -4.54
N LEU A 235 18.93 26.11 -4.35
CA LEU A 235 19.49 27.46 -4.14
C LEU A 235 19.15 28.43 -5.30
N THR A 236 19.16 27.96 -6.54
CA THR A 236 18.79 28.77 -7.72
C THR A 236 17.34 29.22 -7.65
N PHE A 237 16.43 28.35 -7.22
CA PHE A 237 15.03 28.68 -7.00
C PHE A 237 14.84 29.64 -5.84
N LEU A 238 15.52 29.44 -4.71
CA LEU A 238 15.50 30.38 -3.57
C LEU A 238 16.00 31.78 -3.96
N LYS A 239 17.07 31.86 -4.76
CA LYS A 239 17.57 33.13 -5.31
C LYS A 239 16.55 33.78 -6.25
N PHE A 240 15.86 32.99 -7.07
CA PHE A 240 14.76 33.46 -7.90
C PHE A 240 13.60 34.03 -7.07
N LEU A 241 13.21 33.35 -5.98
CA LEU A 241 12.18 33.85 -5.07
C LEU A 241 12.60 35.18 -4.43
N LYS A 242 13.85 35.27 -3.95
CA LYS A 242 14.42 36.52 -3.41
C LYS A 242 14.39 37.65 -4.44
N SER A 243 14.82 37.40 -5.69
CA SER A 243 14.91 38.45 -6.71
C SER A 243 13.56 39.00 -7.15
N HIS A 244 12.48 38.23 -6.99
CA HIS A 244 11.11 38.64 -7.30
C HIS A 244 10.33 39.08 -6.06
N SER A 245 10.98 39.19 -4.89
CA SER A 245 10.35 39.52 -3.60
C SER A 245 9.18 38.59 -3.23
N ILE A 246 9.30 37.31 -3.55
CA ILE A 246 8.26 36.30 -3.29
C ILE A 246 8.56 35.57 -1.98
N GLY A 247 7.82 35.91 -0.93
CA GLY A 247 7.98 35.31 0.39
C GLY A 247 9.29 35.71 1.10
N LYS A 248 9.61 34.99 2.17
CA LYS A 248 10.83 35.18 2.98
C LYS A 248 11.18 33.86 3.67
N PRO A 249 12.43 33.68 4.17
CA PRO A 249 12.77 32.53 4.99
C PRO A 249 11.81 32.40 6.19
N GLY A 250 11.31 31.19 6.40
CA GLY A 250 10.55 30.81 7.58
C GLY A 250 11.45 30.62 8.79
N TYR A 251 10.83 30.34 9.94
CA TYR A 251 11.57 30.04 11.19
C TYR A 251 12.44 28.79 11.05
N PHE A 252 11.99 27.80 10.28
CA PHE A 252 12.65 26.50 10.12
C PHE A 252 13.58 26.39 8.91
N THR A 253 13.61 27.38 8.01
CA THR A 253 14.31 27.26 6.71
C THR A 253 15.80 26.96 6.89
N LEU A 254 16.45 27.60 7.86
CA LEU A 254 17.85 27.33 8.18
C LEU A 254 18.06 25.91 8.72
N GLN A 255 17.18 25.45 9.61
CA GLN A 255 17.26 24.12 10.22
C GLN A 255 17.07 23.02 9.17
N VAL A 256 16.14 23.22 8.23
CA VAL A 256 15.86 22.29 7.14
C VAL A 256 17.04 22.22 6.16
N ALA A 257 17.65 23.35 5.81
CA ALA A 257 18.87 23.36 5.00
C ALA A 257 20.03 22.64 5.71
N ALA A 258 20.21 22.89 7.01
CA ALA A 258 21.23 22.27 7.83
C ALA A 258 21.04 20.76 7.99
N TRP A 259 19.80 20.31 8.21
CA TRP A 259 19.44 18.89 8.26
C TRP A 259 19.82 18.14 7.00
N ASN A 260 19.70 18.75 5.82
CA ASN A 260 19.99 18.09 4.54
C ASN A 260 21.41 18.38 4.02
N GLY A 261 22.25 19.07 4.79
CA GLY A 261 23.64 19.30 4.44
C GLY A 261 23.86 20.36 3.35
N HIS A 262 22.86 21.20 3.06
CA HIS A 262 22.95 22.23 2.02
C HIS A 262 23.72 23.46 2.52
N LEU A 263 25.04 23.30 2.71
CA LEU A 263 25.93 24.32 3.25
C LEU A 263 25.91 25.63 2.44
N ASP A 264 25.72 25.55 1.13
CA ASP A 264 25.58 26.71 0.25
C ASP A 264 24.31 27.54 0.55
N ILE A 265 23.19 26.88 0.83
CA ILE A 265 21.94 27.51 1.28
C ILE A 265 22.13 28.07 2.69
N VAL A 266 22.74 27.33 3.62
CA VAL A 266 23.04 27.81 4.98
C VAL A 266 23.87 29.09 4.95
N LYS A 267 24.97 29.10 4.18
CA LYS A 267 25.84 30.26 3.97
C LYS A 267 25.06 31.44 3.38
N TRP A 268 24.23 31.19 2.37
CA TRP A 268 23.43 32.22 1.73
C TRP A 268 22.36 32.81 2.67
N LEU A 269 21.65 31.98 3.44
CA LEU A 269 20.64 32.43 4.41
C LEU A 269 21.27 33.33 5.48
N HIS A 270 22.42 32.96 6.01
CA HIS A 270 23.08 33.77 7.04
C HIS A 270 23.70 35.05 6.46
N SER A 271 24.53 34.92 5.42
CA SER A 271 25.37 36.01 4.94
C SER A 271 24.59 37.08 4.15
N GLU A 272 23.62 36.65 3.34
CA GLU A 272 22.90 37.52 2.40
C GLU A 272 21.51 37.93 2.88
N LEU A 273 20.94 37.19 3.85
CA LEU A 273 19.61 37.44 4.39
C LEU A 273 19.62 37.74 5.89
N GLY A 274 20.76 37.61 6.57
CA GLY A 274 20.89 37.91 7.99
C GLY A 274 20.12 36.96 8.90
N VAL A 275 19.85 35.72 8.46
CA VAL A 275 19.18 34.71 9.28
C VAL A 275 20.11 34.30 10.42
N ALA A 276 19.63 34.40 11.67
CA ALA A 276 20.40 34.06 12.86
C ALA A 276 20.68 32.55 12.95
N LEU A 277 21.91 32.20 13.33
CA LEU A 277 22.30 30.81 13.58
C LEU A 277 21.68 30.34 14.90
N THR A 278 21.21 29.09 14.95
CA THR A 278 20.55 28.53 16.14
C THR A 278 21.16 27.18 16.50
N ALA A 279 21.21 26.89 17.81
CA ALA A 279 21.69 25.61 18.32
C ALA A 279 20.89 24.42 17.74
N ASP A 280 19.59 24.61 17.53
CA ASP A 280 18.73 23.57 16.94
C ASP A 280 19.12 23.27 15.48
N ALA A 281 19.43 24.29 14.67
CA ALA A 281 19.94 24.07 13.30
C ALA A 281 21.27 23.28 13.30
N MET A 282 22.17 23.57 14.24
CA MET A 282 23.42 22.82 14.39
C MET A 282 23.16 21.36 14.81
N ARG A 283 22.25 21.12 15.75
CA ARG A 283 21.85 19.76 16.17
C ARG A 283 21.22 18.98 15.02
N LYS A 284 20.43 19.64 14.17
CA LYS A 284 19.84 19.06 12.95
C LYS A 284 20.90 18.65 11.94
N ALA A 285 21.95 19.47 11.73
CA ALA A 285 23.10 19.08 10.91
C ALA A 285 23.86 17.89 11.53
N ALA A 286 24.06 17.91 12.85
CA ALA A 286 24.75 16.85 13.56
C ALA A 286 24.01 15.51 13.49
N GLN A 287 22.68 15.53 13.50
CA GLN A 287 21.85 14.34 13.37
C GLN A 287 22.08 13.58 12.06
N ASN A 288 22.31 14.29 10.95
CA ASN A 288 22.62 13.68 9.65
C ASN A 288 24.12 13.67 9.31
N GLY A 289 24.99 14.01 10.25
CA GLY A 289 26.43 13.86 10.09
C GLY A 289 27.08 14.89 9.18
N HIS A 290 26.43 16.04 8.97
CA HIS A 290 26.97 17.12 8.15
C HIS A 290 28.02 17.92 8.92
N LEU A 291 29.22 17.31 9.08
CA LEU A 291 30.35 17.89 9.80
C LEU A 291 30.74 19.27 9.23
N ASP A 292 30.73 19.43 7.91
CA ASP A 292 31.03 20.70 7.23
C ASP A 292 30.06 21.83 7.61
N VAL A 293 28.77 21.51 7.80
CA VAL A 293 27.77 22.46 8.30
C VAL A 293 27.97 22.77 9.77
N VAL A 294 28.30 21.77 10.60
CA VAL A 294 28.57 21.97 12.03
C VAL A 294 29.83 22.81 12.25
N GLU A 295 30.92 22.50 11.55
CA GLU A 295 32.16 23.28 11.52
C GLU A 295 31.87 24.73 11.16
N TRP A 296 31.15 24.95 10.07
CA TRP A 296 30.81 26.29 9.63
C TRP A 296 29.94 27.04 10.65
N PHE A 297 28.97 26.39 11.28
CA PHE A 297 28.19 27.02 12.35
C PHE A 297 29.04 27.40 13.57
N HIS A 298 30.00 26.55 13.95
CA HIS A 298 30.91 26.84 15.05
C HIS A 298 31.85 28.01 14.76
N GLU A 299 32.44 28.05 13.55
CA GLU A 299 33.29 29.16 13.08
C GLU A 299 32.55 30.50 13.07
N ASN A 300 31.23 30.49 12.87
CA ASN A 300 30.38 31.68 12.88
C ASN A 300 29.74 31.96 14.26
N GLY A 301 30.26 31.36 15.33
CA GLY A 301 29.92 31.70 16.71
C GLY A 301 28.57 31.17 17.21
N CYS A 302 28.06 30.08 16.64
CA CYS A 302 26.81 29.47 17.12
C CYS A 302 27.00 28.72 18.45
N GLU A 303 26.19 29.03 19.47
CA GLU A 303 26.22 28.44 20.82
C GLU A 303 25.72 26.97 20.89
N GLY A 304 25.56 26.27 19.77
CA GLY A 304 24.97 24.92 19.68
C GLY A 304 25.92 23.74 19.94
N CYS A 305 27.18 24.02 20.27
CA CYS A 305 28.18 23.01 20.58
C CYS A 305 27.99 22.53 22.03
N ASP A 306 26.92 21.75 22.25
CA ASP A 306 26.48 21.26 23.56
C ASP A 306 26.44 19.72 23.64
N SER A 307 26.24 19.20 24.85
CA SER A 307 26.11 17.75 25.09
C SER A 307 24.97 17.11 24.29
N ALA A 308 23.90 17.84 23.97
CA ALA A 308 22.79 17.30 23.19
C ALA A 308 23.18 17.08 21.72
N THR A 309 24.00 17.97 21.14
CA THR A 309 24.58 17.81 19.81
C THR A 309 25.52 16.60 19.75
N MET A 310 26.32 16.38 20.79
CA MET A 310 27.17 15.18 20.95
C MET A 310 26.34 13.88 20.99
N VAL A 311 25.33 13.81 21.87
CA VAL A 311 24.45 12.64 21.99
C VAL A 311 23.77 12.35 20.65
N THR A 312 23.31 13.39 19.95
CA THR A 312 22.64 13.25 18.65
C THR A 312 23.59 12.69 17.59
N ALA A 313 24.84 13.18 17.52
CA ALA A 313 25.86 12.65 16.62
C ALA A 313 26.20 11.18 16.94
N ALA A 314 26.30 10.83 18.23
CA ALA A 314 26.58 9.48 18.68
C ALA A 314 25.43 8.50 18.36
N ASP A 315 24.18 8.90 18.57
CA ASP A 315 22.98 8.09 18.28
C ASP A 315 22.84 7.72 16.80
N HIS A 316 23.41 8.54 15.90
CA HIS A 316 23.38 8.36 14.44
C HIS A 316 24.72 7.88 13.85
N GLY A 317 25.73 7.62 14.71
CA GLY A 317 26.96 6.94 14.31
C GLY A 317 28.02 7.84 13.66
N HIS A 318 27.93 9.16 13.85
CA HIS A 318 28.84 10.09 13.21
C HIS A 318 30.14 10.25 14.01
N LEU A 319 30.99 9.21 14.02
CA LEU A 319 32.21 9.14 14.83
C LEU A 319 33.13 10.35 14.65
N GLU A 320 33.36 10.79 13.40
CA GLU A 320 34.23 11.94 13.14
C GLU A 320 33.66 13.24 13.72
N LEU A 321 32.34 13.40 13.69
CA LEU A 321 31.67 14.52 14.32
C LEU A 321 31.73 14.42 15.85
N VAL A 322 31.58 13.23 16.42
CA VAL A 322 31.75 12.97 17.87
C VAL A 322 33.17 13.36 18.33
N LYS A 323 34.20 12.90 17.61
CA LYS A 323 35.60 13.28 17.88
C LYS A 323 35.82 14.78 17.79
N TRP A 324 35.25 15.40 16.75
CA TRP A 324 35.35 16.84 16.53
C TRP A 324 34.72 17.62 17.68
N LEU A 325 33.48 17.27 18.10
CA LEU A 325 32.78 17.92 19.20
C LEU A 325 33.57 17.78 20.52
N TYR A 326 34.17 16.61 20.77
CA TYR A 326 34.98 16.37 21.96
C TYR A 326 36.25 17.22 21.95
N GLY A 327 36.93 17.32 20.80
CA GLY A 327 38.10 18.17 20.62
C GLY A 327 37.82 19.67 20.86
N HIS A 328 36.55 20.09 20.74
CA HIS A 328 36.11 21.47 21.00
C HIS A 328 35.55 21.66 22.43
N GLY A 329 35.77 20.71 23.33
CA GLY A 329 35.48 20.85 24.76
C GLY A 329 34.03 20.61 25.16
N VAL A 330 33.24 19.92 24.34
CA VAL A 330 31.88 19.50 24.70
C VAL A 330 31.94 18.41 25.77
N GLU A 331 31.41 18.70 26.96
CA GLU A 331 31.24 17.70 28.02
C GLU A 331 30.29 16.59 27.55
N VAL A 332 30.71 15.34 27.76
CA VAL A 332 29.94 14.16 27.35
C VAL A 332 28.93 13.84 28.45
N SER A 333 27.64 13.76 28.12
CA SER A 333 26.68 13.01 28.95
C SER A 333 26.91 11.51 28.69
N GLU A 334 27.89 10.97 29.42
CA GLU A 334 28.58 9.70 29.10
C GLU A 334 27.64 8.50 29.01
N THR A 335 26.65 8.42 29.91
CA THR A 335 25.67 7.33 29.93
C THR A 335 24.70 7.40 28.75
N ILE A 336 24.21 8.59 28.41
CA ILE A 336 23.19 8.75 27.36
C ILE A 336 23.83 8.56 25.97
N ALA A 337 25.00 9.15 25.71
CA ALA A 337 25.67 9.02 24.41
C ALA A 337 26.06 7.56 24.12
N MET A 338 26.54 6.83 25.12
CA MET A 338 26.89 5.41 24.99
C MET A 338 25.64 4.55 24.80
N ASP A 339 24.58 4.74 25.60
CA ASP A 339 23.33 3.98 25.49
C ASP A 339 22.68 4.17 24.10
N CYS A 340 22.66 5.40 23.60
CA CYS A 340 22.14 5.76 22.27
C CYS A 340 22.96 5.12 21.14
N SER A 341 24.27 5.33 21.12
CA SER A 341 25.15 4.74 20.09
C SER A 341 25.16 3.22 20.13
N ALA A 342 25.09 2.60 21.32
CA ALA A 342 25.00 1.16 21.48
C ALA A 342 23.68 0.61 20.91
N ARG A 343 22.54 1.22 21.26
CA ARG A 343 21.22 0.83 20.74
C ARG A 343 21.17 0.90 19.21
N SER A 344 21.71 1.96 18.61
CA SER A 344 21.75 2.13 17.15
C SER A 344 22.79 1.23 16.47
N GLY A 345 23.72 0.65 17.23
CA GLY A 345 24.71 -0.32 16.76
C GLY A 345 26.01 0.29 16.25
N HIS A 346 26.35 1.50 16.69
CA HIS A 346 27.55 2.21 16.26
C HIS A 346 28.73 1.80 17.14
N LEU A 347 29.25 0.58 16.92
CA LEU A 347 30.31 -0.03 17.73
C LEU A 347 31.58 0.84 17.80
N ASP A 348 31.92 1.53 16.71
CA ASP A 348 33.05 2.44 16.62
C ASP A 348 32.89 3.65 17.54
N VAL A 349 31.69 4.24 17.60
CA VAL A 349 31.33 5.29 18.56
C VAL A 349 31.34 4.75 19.99
N VAL A 350 30.76 3.57 20.24
CA VAL A 350 30.76 2.93 21.56
C VAL A 350 32.18 2.65 22.05
N LYS A 351 33.06 2.12 21.20
CA LYS A 351 34.47 1.90 21.52
C LYS A 351 35.17 3.19 21.89
N TRP A 352 35.01 4.20 21.04
CA TRP A 352 35.64 5.49 21.24
C TRP A 352 35.14 6.17 22.53
N LEU A 353 33.83 6.15 22.80
CA LEU A 353 33.26 6.68 24.04
C LEU A 353 33.75 5.91 25.27
N HIS A 354 33.82 4.57 25.21
CA HIS A 354 34.33 3.76 26.31
C HIS A 354 35.83 4.02 26.60
N GLU A 355 36.66 4.19 25.57
CA GLU A 355 38.10 4.42 25.73
C GLU A 355 38.45 5.85 26.21
N ASN A 356 37.58 6.83 25.94
CA ASN A 356 37.87 8.26 26.17
C ASN A 356 36.97 8.91 27.23
N CYS A 357 35.98 8.20 27.77
CA CYS A 357 35.05 8.68 28.81
C CYS A 357 34.93 7.67 29.95
N GLU A 358 34.76 8.12 31.21
CA GLU A 358 34.58 7.23 32.37
C GLU A 358 33.13 6.70 32.42
N ALA A 359 32.78 5.80 31.49
CA ALA A 359 31.39 5.39 31.27
C ALA A 359 30.71 4.75 32.50
N GLY A 360 29.55 5.28 32.87
CA GLY A 360 28.65 4.71 33.88
C GLY A 360 27.93 3.44 33.40
N ARG A 361 27.53 2.58 34.34
CA ARG A 361 26.86 1.29 34.06
C ARG A 361 25.34 1.47 33.90
N SER A 362 24.74 1.05 32.78
CA SER A 362 23.28 1.12 32.52
C SER A 362 22.73 -0.24 32.05
N CYS A 363 21.69 -0.78 32.71
CA CYS A 363 21.01 -2.02 32.24
C CYS A 363 20.20 -1.82 30.97
N GLN A 364 19.68 -0.61 30.75
CA GLN A 364 18.83 -0.32 29.59
C GLN A 364 19.62 -0.42 28.28
N ALA A 365 20.92 -0.15 28.32
CA ALA A 365 21.80 -0.29 27.18
C ALA A 365 21.76 -1.71 26.62
N LEU A 366 22.03 -2.74 27.42
CA LEU A 366 22.13 -4.10 26.90
C LEU A 366 20.78 -4.67 26.45
N ASP A 367 19.69 -4.38 27.18
CA ASP A 367 18.34 -4.81 26.80
C ASP A 367 17.94 -4.23 25.44
N ASN A 368 18.24 -2.95 25.20
CA ASN A 368 17.98 -2.28 23.93
C ASN A 368 18.89 -2.79 22.80
N VAL A 369 20.18 -3.00 23.07
CA VAL A 369 21.15 -3.54 22.09
C VAL A 369 20.77 -4.97 21.68
N ALA A 370 20.31 -5.78 22.63
CA ALA A 370 19.83 -7.14 22.36
C ALA A 370 18.60 -7.13 21.46
N THR A 371 17.66 -6.21 21.71
CA THR A 371 16.48 -6.01 20.87
C THR A 371 16.86 -5.60 19.44
N THR A 372 17.91 -4.81 19.23
CA THR A 372 18.36 -4.40 17.88
C THR A 372 19.32 -5.39 17.20
N GLY A 373 19.64 -6.52 17.86
CA GLY A 373 20.41 -7.60 17.25
C GLY A 373 21.89 -7.34 17.09
N ARG A 374 22.43 -6.33 17.76
CA ARG A 374 23.83 -5.88 17.62
C ARG A 374 24.78 -6.72 18.47
N LEU A 375 24.99 -7.97 18.04
CA LEU A 375 25.79 -8.97 18.78
C LEU A 375 27.23 -8.53 19.03
N ASP A 376 27.82 -7.79 18.10
CA ASP A 376 29.17 -7.22 18.20
C ASP A 376 29.27 -6.19 19.34
N VAL A 377 28.27 -5.32 19.48
CA VAL A 377 28.15 -4.38 20.59
C VAL A 377 27.90 -5.12 21.91
N ILE A 378 27.05 -6.15 21.92
CA ILE A 378 26.79 -6.98 23.12
C ILE A 378 28.08 -7.61 23.63
N LYS A 379 28.85 -8.25 22.74
CA LYS A 379 30.14 -8.87 23.09
C LYS A 379 31.11 -7.84 23.66
N TYR A 380 31.25 -6.70 22.99
CA TYR A 380 32.13 -5.63 23.45
C TYR A 380 31.75 -5.11 24.84
N LEU A 381 30.47 -4.79 25.05
CA LEU A 381 29.97 -4.29 26.34
C LEU A 381 30.11 -5.33 27.45
N HIS A 382 29.89 -6.61 27.15
CA HIS A 382 30.06 -7.69 28.12
C HIS A 382 31.51 -7.91 28.53
N GLU A 383 32.43 -7.92 27.57
CA GLU A 383 33.86 -8.17 27.82
C GLU A 383 34.54 -6.99 28.50
N ASN A 384 34.09 -5.75 28.24
CA ASN A 384 34.84 -4.54 28.59
C ASN A 384 34.14 -3.61 29.60
N VAL A 385 32.81 -3.65 29.76
CA VAL A 385 32.04 -2.60 30.49
C VAL A 385 31.32 -3.10 31.76
N ASP A 386 31.37 -4.40 32.10
CA ASP A 386 30.69 -4.99 33.28
C ASP A 386 29.23 -4.52 33.43
N ILE A 387 28.44 -4.77 32.38
CA ILE A 387 27.06 -4.26 32.23
C ILE A 387 26.01 -5.28 32.72
N ILE A 388 24.93 -4.78 33.32
CA ILE A 388 23.76 -5.58 33.75
C ILE A 388 22.72 -5.70 32.62
N CYS A 389 21.89 -6.75 32.62
CA CYS A 389 20.73 -6.88 31.74
C CYS A 389 19.54 -7.49 32.47
N THR A 390 18.38 -7.54 31.80
CA THR A 390 17.16 -8.19 32.32
C THR A 390 16.65 -9.25 31.34
N THR A 391 15.57 -9.94 31.70
CA THR A 391 14.87 -10.87 30.78
C THR A 391 14.41 -10.19 29.49
N SER A 392 14.27 -8.85 29.51
CA SER A 392 13.89 -8.06 28.33
C SER A 392 14.91 -8.16 27.20
N ALA A 393 16.19 -8.42 27.50
CA ALA A 393 17.21 -8.60 26.47
C ALA A 393 16.89 -9.81 25.57
N MET A 394 16.63 -10.97 26.18
CA MET A 394 16.34 -12.19 25.43
C MET A 394 14.92 -12.15 24.83
N ASP A 395 13.94 -11.59 25.54
CA ASP A 395 12.58 -11.40 25.02
C ASP A 395 12.58 -10.48 23.78
N GLY A 396 13.31 -9.38 23.82
CA GLY A 396 13.46 -8.44 22.71
C GLY A 396 14.21 -9.05 21.53
N ALA A 397 15.32 -9.74 21.78
CA ALA A 397 16.07 -10.45 20.74
C ALA A 397 15.23 -11.53 20.05
N ALA A 398 14.42 -12.28 20.81
CA ALA A 398 13.51 -13.29 20.26
C ALA A 398 12.38 -12.66 19.43
N ARG A 399 11.81 -11.55 19.90
CA ARG A 399 10.78 -10.79 19.17
C ARG A 399 11.26 -10.31 17.82
N GLU A 400 12.48 -9.76 17.73
CA GLU A 400 13.02 -9.18 16.48
C GLU A 400 13.80 -10.19 15.62
N GLY A 401 13.81 -11.48 15.98
CA GLY A 401 14.37 -12.53 15.12
C GLY A 401 15.89 -12.70 15.23
N HIS A 402 16.50 -12.29 16.34
CA HIS A 402 17.96 -12.29 16.51
C HIS A 402 18.46 -13.56 17.22
N LEU A 403 18.36 -14.72 16.55
CA LEU A 403 18.75 -16.02 17.13
C LEU A 403 20.18 -16.02 17.69
N ALA A 404 21.15 -15.44 16.98
CA ALA A 404 22.54 -15.40 17.44
C ALA A 404 22.71 -14.60 18.76
N VAL A 405 21.86 -13.60 18.99
CA VAL A 405 21.83 -12.85 20.27
C VAL A 405 21.16 -13.69 21.35
N VAL A 406 20.08 -14.41 21.03
CA VAL A 406 19.40 -15.34 21.97
C VAL A 406 20.36 -16.43 22.45
N GLU A 407 21.06 -17.09 21.53
CA GLU A 407 22.10 -18.09 21.82
C GLU A 407 23.20 -17.52 22.69
N TRP A 408 23.73 -16.35 22.31
CA TRP A 408 24.81 -15.73 23.05
C TRP A 408 24.38 -15.33 24.47
N LEU A 409 23.19 -14.73 24.63
CA LEU A 409 22.64 -14.38 25.93
C LEU A 409 22.43 -15.64 26.78
N HIS A 410 21.98 -16.74 26.21
CA HIS A 410 21.83 -17.99 26.94
C HIS A 410 23.15 -18.55 27.48
N ASP A 411 24.20 -18.53 26.65
CA ASP A 411 25.49 -19.12 27.01
C ASP A 411 26.28 -18.26 28.02
N HIS A 412 26.04 -16.94 28.04
CA HIS A 412 26.88 -15.99 28.79
C HIS A 412 26.12 -15.25 29.91
N ARG A 413 24.79 -15.36 29.99
CA ARG A 413 23.94 -14.66 30.96
C ARG A 413 22.98 -15.61 31.67
N ASN A 414 22.57 -15.24 32.89
CA ASN A 414 21.74 -16.10 33.76
C ASN A 414 20.30 -15.56 33.95
N GLU A 415 20.02 -14.36 33.45
CA GLU A 415 18.75 -13.66 33.60
C GLU A 415 17.59 -14.38 32.91
N GLY A 416 17.85 -15.01 31.76
CA GLY A 416 16.85 -15.80 31.04
C GLY A 416 15.88 -14.99 30.19
N CYS A 417 14.70 -15.57 29.94
CA CYS A 417 13.60 -14.93 29.21
C CYS A 417 12.26 -15.11 29.95
N THR A 418 11.18 -14.62 29.36
CA THR A 418 9.81 -14.91 29.79
C THR A 418 9.07 -15.69 28.70
N THR A 419 7.80 -16.04 28.93
CA THR A 419 6.92 -16.61 27.88
C THR A 419 6.78 -15.68 26.67
N SER A 420 7.01 -14.37 26.87
CA SER A 420 6.96 -13.35 25.82
C SER A 420 7.94 -13.65 24.69
N ALA A 421 9.12 -14.21 24.98
CA ALA A 421 10.10 -14.55 23.94
C ALA A 421 9.51 -15.48 22.87
N MET A 422 8.86 -16.57 23.29
CA MET A 422 8.29 -17.55 22.35
C MET A 422 6.98 -17.03 21.73
N ASP A 423 6.15 -16.32 22.48
CA ASP A 423 4.90 -15.74 21.98
C ASP A 423 5.17 -14.72 20.84
N TRP A 424 6.12 -13.81 21.05
CA TRP A 424 6.50 -12.81 20.06
C TRP A 424 7.28 -13.40 18.87
N ALA A 425 8.20 -14.35 19.12
CA ALA A 425 8.87 -15.06 18.04
C ALA A 425 7.87 -15.82 17.14
N SER A 426 6.82 -16.39 17.74
CA SER A 426 5.76 -17.07 17.00
C SER A 426 4.92 -16.11 16.15
N ARG A 427 4.60 -14.93 16.69
CA ARG A 427 3.89 -13.88 15.95
C ARG A 427 4.69 -13.39 14.76
N ASN A 428 6.00 -13.17 14.91
CA ASN A 428 6.83 -12.58 13.86
C ASN A 428 7.46 -13.60 12.91
N GLY A 429 7.10 -14.89 13.02
CA GLY A 429 7.53 -15.90 12.04
C GLY A 429 8.91 -16.51 12.29
N HIS A 430 9.47 -16.38 13.49
CA HIS A 430 10.82 -16.85 13.82
C HIS A 430 10.81 -18.31 14.34
N LEU A 431 10.47 -19.26 13.46
CA LEU A 431 10.34 -20.69 13.81
C LEU A 431 11.64 -21.30 14.38
N ASP A 432 12.79 -20.85 13.90
CA ASP A 432 14.11 -21.26 14.40
C ASP A 432 14.30 -20.88 15.88
N ILE A 433 13.94 -19.66 16.25
CA ILE A 433 13.95 -19.18 17.64
C ILE A 433 12.92 -19.94 18.48
N VAL A 434 11.71 -20.19 17.96
CA VAL A 434 10.69 -20.98 18.68
C VAL A 434 11.21 -22.39 19.01
N LYS A 435 11.80 -23.08 18.04
CA LYS A 435 12.42 -24.40 18.23
C LYS A 435 13.57 -24.34 19.23
N TRP A 436 14.41 -23.32 19.11
CA TRP A 436 15.57 -23.14 19.97
C TRP A 436 15.16 -22.87 21.43
N LEU A 437 14.22 -21.94 21.65
CA LEU A 437 13.68 -21.62 22.98
C LEU A 437 13.02 -22.85 23.60
N HIS A 438 12.26 -23.63 22.83
CA HIS A 438 11.66 -24.87 23.34
C HIS A 438 12.69 -25.90 23.79
N THR A 439 13.80 -26.02 23.08
CA THR A 439 14.83 -27.03 23.34
C THR A 439 15.71 -26.63 24.54
N ASN A 440 16.00 -25.34 24.69
CA ASN A 440 17.02 -24.84 25.61
C ASN A 440 16.46 -24.08 26.82
N ARG A 441 15.17 -23.73 26.83
CA ARG A 441 14.51 -22.95 27.89
C ARG A 441 13.27 -23.68 28.43
N SER A 442 12.89 -23.36 29.67
CA SER A 442 11.79 -24.01 30.39
C SER A 442 10.54 -23.14 30.56
N GLU A 443 10.64 -21.86 30.21
CA GLU A 443 9.61 -20.85 30.39
C GLU A 443 8.37 -21.13 29.53
N GLY A 444 8.56 -21.71 28.35
CA GLY A 444 7.46 -22.07 27.46
C GLY A 444 6.82 -20.88 26.75
N CYS A 445 5.53 -21.02 26.44
CA CYS A 445 4.71 -20.02 25.76
C CYS A 445 3.32 -19.94 26.39
N THR A 446 2.47 -19.04 25.89
CA THR A 446 1.05 -19.01 26.21
C THR A 446 0.22 -19.44 25.00
N THR A 447 -1.12 -19.38 25.08
CA THR A 447 -1.98 -19.59 23.90
C THR A 447 -1.74 -18.55 22.81
N TRP A 448 -1.15 -17.38 23.17
CA TRP A 448 -0.85 -16.31 22.22
C TRP A 448 0.16 -16.73 21.16
N ALA A 449 1.10 -17.63 21.46
CA ALA A 449 2.02 -18.14 20.44
C ALA A 449 1.30 -18.72 19.23
N MET A 450 0.32 -19.61 19.44
CA MET A 450 -0.44 -20.22 18.34
C MET A 450 -1.49 -19.27 17.76
N ASP A 451 -2.18 -18.49 18.60
CA ASP A 451 -3.18 -17.52 18.14
C ASP A 451 -2.56 -16.42 17.25
N TRP A 452 -1.38 -15.93 17.60
CA TRP A 452 -0.67 -14.89 16.84
C TRP A 452 0.07 -15.46 15.63
N ALA A 453 0.62 -16.67 15.71
CA ALA A 453 1.13 -17.35 14.52
C ALA A 453 0.02 -17.59 13.49
N ALA A 454 -1.19 -17.94 13.94
CA ALA A 454 -2.35 -18.09 13.06
C ALA A 454 -2.84 -16.74 12.49
N LEU A 455 -2.81 -15.67 13.28
CA LEU A 455 -3.13 -14.31 12.84
C LEU A 455 -2.23 -13.85 11.69
N GLU A 456 -0.92 -14.10 11.77
CA GLU A 456 0.07 -13.65 10.78
C GLU A 456 0.33 -14.71 9.68
N GLY A 457 -0.39 -15.84 9.70
CA GLY A 457 -0.35 -16.85 8.64
C GLY A 457 0.83 -17.82 8.69
N HIS A 458 1.54 -17.91 9.82
CA HIS A 458 2.70 -18.78 10.00
C HIS A 458 2.29 -20.24 10.28
N LEU A 459 1.78 -20.92 9.24
CA LEU A 459 1.25 -22.30 9.32
C LEU A 459 2.30 -23.32 9.82
N ASP A 460 3.56 -23.13 9.49
CA ASP A 460 4.67 -23.96 9.94
C ASP A 460 4.88 -23.85 11.46
N ILE A 461 4.78 -22.66 12.03
CA ILE A 461 4.81 -22.43 13.48
C ILE A 461 3.56 -23.02 14.14
N VAL A 462 2.37 -22.82 13.56
CA VAL A 462 1.12 -23.40 14.09
C VAL A 462 1.20 -24.93 14.18
N LYS A 463 1.65 -25.59 13.11
CA LYS A 463 1.88 -27.05 13.08
C LYS A 463 2.90 -27.48 14.13
N TRP A 464 4.02 -26.77 14.19
CA TRP A 464 5.10 -27.11 15.10
C TRP A 464 4.67 -26.94 16.57
N LEU A 465 3.99 -25.85 16.93
CA LEU A 465 3.44 -25.63 18.26
C LEU A 465 2.42 -26.71 18.62
N HIS A 466 1.55 -27.11 17.69
CA HIS A 466 0.58 -28.19 17.94
C HIS A 466 1.25 -29.54 18.24
N GLU A 467 2.32 -29.88 17.52
CA GLU A 467 3.02 -31.15 17.69
C GLU A 467 3.88 -31.20 18.97
N ASN A 468 4.40 -30.04 19.43
CA ASN A 468 5.44 -29.99 20.46
C ASN A 468 5.03 -29.26 21.75
N ARG A 469 3.86 -28.61 21.80
CA ARG A 469 3.37 -27.82 22.94
C ARG A 469 1.95 -28.22 23.33
N SER A 470 1.60 -27.99 24.60
CA SER A 470 0.29 -28.37 25.17
C SER A 470 -0.62 -27.19 25.49
N GLU A 471 -0.12 -25.96 25.38
CA GLU A 471 -0.91 -24.73 25.61
C GLU A 471 -2.09 -24.62 24.64
N GLY A 472 -1.88 -25.04 23.39
CA GLY A 472 -2.88 -24.96 22.34
C GLY A 472 -3.18 -23.52 21.91
N CYS A 473 -4.45 -23.27 21.58
CA CYS A 473 -4.97 -22.01 21.08
C CYS A 473 -6.40 -21.82 21.59
N VAL A 474 -7.02 -20.68 21.27
CA VAL A 474 -8.47 -20.49 21.45
C VAL A 474 -9.15 -20.23 20.09
N ASP A 475 -10.45 -19.96 20.11
CA ASP A 475 -11.28 -19.60 18.95
C ASP A 475 -10.68 -18.43 18.13
N LYS A 476 -9.95 -17.53 18.80
CA LYS A 476 -9.23 -16.43 18.15
C LYS A 476 -8.23 -16.88 17.08
N ALA A 477 -7.62 -18.06 17.18
CA ALA A 477 -6.68 -18.52 16.16
C ALA A 477 -7.35 -18.62 14.78
N MET A 478 -8.52 -19.26 14.71
CA MET A 478 -9.25 -19.43 13.44
C MET A 478 -9.93 -18.13 13.00
N ASP A 479 -10.48 -17.36 13.94
CA ASP A 479 -11.09 -16.05 13.63
C ASP A 479 -10.07 -15.06 13.05
N ASN A 480 -8.87 -14.98 13.64
CA ASN A 480 -7.80 -14.10 13.20
C ASN A 480 -7.20 -14.56 11.86
N ALA A 481 -6.99 -15.87 11.67
CA ALA A 481 -6.56 -16.42 10.39
C ALA A 481 -7.58 -16.11 9.28
N ALA A 482 -8.88 -16.22 9.58
CA ALA A 482 -9.94 -15.89 8.64
C ALA A 482 -10.00 -14.39 8.31
N LYS A 483 -9.85 -13.53 9.33
CA LYS A 483 -9.79 -12.07 9.19
C LYS A 483 -8.69 -11.61 8.23
N ASN A 484 -7.53 -12.26 8.25
CA ASN A 484 -6.37 -11.92 7.39
C ASN A 484 -6.27 -12.79 6.12
N GLY A 485 -7.24 -13.67 5.86
CA GLY A 485 -7.33 -14.42 4.61
C GLY A 485 -6.46 -15.68 4.53
N HIS A 486 -5.90 -16.16 5.64
CA HIS A 486 -5.03 -17.34 5.71
C HIS A 486 -5.83 -18.65 5.66
N LEU A 487 -6.39 -18.97 4.48
CA LEU A 487 -7.27 -20.13 4.27
C LEU A 487 -6.60 -21.47 4.60
N ASP A 488 -5.31 -21.61 4.34
CA ASP A 488 -4.53 -22.79 4.66
C ASP A 488 -4.42 -23.03 6.18
N VAL A 489 -4.20 -21.97 6.96
CA VAL A 489 -4.26 -22.01 8.43
C VAL A 489 -5.67 -22.34 8.92
N VAL A 490 -6.70 -21.72 8.35
CA VAL A 490 -8.11 -22.01 8.71
C VAL A 490 -8.46 -23.49 8.47
N LYS A 491 -8.11 -24.04 7.30
CA LYS A 491 -8.30 -25.46 6.97
C LYS A 491 -7.57 -26.35 7.97
N TRP A 492 -6.30 -26.04 8.23
CA TRP A 492 -5.48 -26.86 9.10
C TRP A 492 -5.99 -26.84 10.55
N LEU A 493 -6.35 -25.67 11.08
CA LEU A 493 -6.95 -25.54 12.41
C LEU A 493 -8.27 -26.30 12.49
N HIS A 494 -9.09 -26.28 11.44
CA HIS A 494 -10.34 -27.04 11.42
C HIS A 494 -10.14 -28.55 11.46
N GLU A 495 -9.15 -29.06 10.73
CA GLU A 495 -8.88 -30.50 10.64
C GLU A 495 -8.20 -31.05 11.90
N ASN A 496 -7.41 -30.23 12.60
CA ASN A 496 -6.50 -30.70 13.66
C ASN A 496 -6.83 -30.16 15.06
N ARG A 497 -7.77 -29.21 15.19
CA ARG A 497 -8.09 -28.55 16.47
C ARG A 497 -9.61 -28.53 16.71
N THR A 498 -10.00 -28.45 17.98
CA THR A 498 -11.41 -28.62 18.43
C THR A 498 -12.07 -27.33 18.90
N GLU A 499 -11.28 -26.27 19.09
CA GLU A 499 -11.70 -24.97 19.60
C GLU A 499 -12.69 -24.28 18.66
N GLY A 500 -12.52 -24.50 17.34
CA GLY A 500 -13.41 -23.96 16.33
C GLY A 500 -13.20 -22.47 16.06
N CYS A 501 -14.26 -21.81 15.61
CA CYS A 501 -14.30 -20.38 15.33
C CYS A 501 -15.58 -19.77 15.89
N THR A 502 -15.70 -18.45 15.85
CA THR A 502 -16.95 -17.76 16.12
C THR A 502 -17.57 -17.23 14.83
N ILE A 503 -18.73 -16.56 14.93
CA ILE A 503 -19.28 -15.77 13.82
C ILE A 503 -18.31 -14.67 13.34
N GLY A 504 -17.33 -14.29 14.17
CA GLY A 504 -16.26 -13.36 13.86
C GLY A 504 -15.44 -13.79 12.65
N ALA A 505 -15.11 -15.08 12.52
CA ALA A 505 -14.33 -15.58 11.38
C ALA A 505 -14.93 -15.19 10.03
N MET A 506 -16.22 -15.45 9.82
CA MET A 506 -16.87 -15.16 8.53
C MET A 506 -17.19 -13.66 8.38
N ASN A 507 -17.57 -12.97 9.47
CA ASN A 507 -17.82 -11.53 9.44
C ASN A 507 -16.57 -10.72 9.08
N GLU A 508 -15.43 -11.04 9.68
CA GLU A 508 -14.16 -10.35 9.43
C GLU A 508 -13.53 -10.79 8.11
N ALA A 509 -13.64 -12.07 7.72
CA ALA A 509 -13.23 -12.51 6.38
C ALA A 509 -14.01 -11.78 5.27
N ALA A 510 -15.32 -11.55 5.47
CA ALA A 510 -16.12 -10.78 4.54
C ALA A 510 -15.71 -9.29 4.51
N ALA A 511 -15.39 -8.71 5.66
CA ALA A 511 -14.87 -7.34 5.76
C ALA A 511 -13.46 -7.17 5.17
N GLY A 512 -12.67 -8.24 5.08
CA GLY A 512 -11.36 -8.27 4.41
C GLY A 512 -11.43 -8.65 2.92
N GLY A 513 -12.60 -9.00 2.39
CA GLY A 513 -12.76 -9.41 1.00
C GLY A 513 -12.25 -10.83 0.69
N HIS A 514 -12.09 -11.68 1.71
CA HIS A 514 -11.53 -13.02 1.57
C HIS A 514 -12.60 -14.05 1.15
N LEU A 515 -13.10 -13.95 -0.08
CA LEU A 515 -14.19 -14.80 -0.61
C LEU A 515 -13.91 -16.30 -0.48
N ASN A 516 -12.67 -16.72 -0.73
CA ASN A 516 -12.24 -18.12 -0.60
C ASN A 516 -12.42 -18.64 0.85
N VAL A 517 -12.09 -17.83 1.85
CA VAL A 517 -12.32 -18.13 3.28
C VAL A 517 -13.81 -18.14 3.59
N VAL A 518 -14.57 -17.15 3.12
CA VAL A 518 -16.04 -17.08 3.33
C VAL A 518 -16.75 -18.31 2.74
N ARG A 519 -16.43 -18.69 1.50
CA ARG A 519 -16.95 -19.91 0.85
C ARG A 519 -16.62 -21.16 1.66
N TRP A 520 -15.37 -21.26 2.11
CA TRP A 520 -14.91 -22.42 2.84
C TRP A 520 -15.59 -22.52 4.22
N LEU A 521 -15.68 -21.42 4.96
CA LEU A 521 -16.38 -21.35 6.25
C LEU A 521 -17.87 -21.70 6.08
N GLN A 522 -18.53 -21.19 5.04
CA GLN A 522 -19.95 -21.48 4.78
C GLN A 522 -20.20 -22.97 4.49
N ARG A 523 -19.27 -23.64 3.82
CA ARG A 523 -19.36 -25.07 3.47
C ARG A 523 -19.03 -26.00 4.65
N ASN A 524 -18.14 -25.59 5.56
CA ASN A 524 -17.53 -26.49 6.56
C ASN A 524 -17.83 -26.14 8.02
N ARG A 525 -18.36 -24.95 8.31
CA ARG A 525 -18.63 -24.44 9.67
C ARG A 525 -20.11 -24.13 9.85
N LYS A 526 -20.60 -24.27 11.08
CA LYS A 526 -22.04 -24.12 11.43
C LYS A 526 -22.36 -22.76 12.03
N GLU A 527 -21.34 -22.03 12.46
CA GLU A 527 -21.42 -20.73 13.11
C GLU A 527 -22.02 -19.67 12.17
N GLY A 528 -21.70 -19.74 10.87
CA GLY A 528 -22.23 -18.82 9.87
C GLY A 528 -21.72 -17.38 10.04
N CYS A 529 -22.52 -16.42 9.58
CA CYS A 529 -22.26 -14.99 9.73
C CYS A 529 -23.53 -14.24 10.13
N THR A 530 -23.38 -12.98 10.56
CA THR A 530 -24.50 -12.08 10.83
C THR A 530 -24.61 -11.02 9.74
N ALA A 531 -25.67 -10.20 9.75
CA ALA A 531 -25.84 -9.11 8.77
C ALA A 531 -24.60 -8.20 8.62
N ILE A 532 -23.77 -8.12 9.67
CA ILE A 532 -22.49 -7.39 9.71
C ILE A 532 -21.54 -7.81 8.58
N ALA A 533 -21.48 -9.09 8.21
CA ALA A 533 -20.64 -9.57 7.11
C ALA A 533 -20.94 -8.82 5.81
N MET A 534 -22.23 -8.75 5.43
CA MET A 534 -22.67 -8.11 4.20
C MET A 534 -22.52 -6.59 4.30
N THR A 535 -22.88 -5.98 5.44
CA THR A 535 -22.71 -4.54 5.66
C THR A 535 -21.25 -4.10 5.54
N ARG A 536 -20.30 -4.82 6.17
CA ARG A 536 -18.88 -4.46 6.12
C ARG A 536 -18.24 -4.74 4.76
N ALA A 537 -18.63 -5.84 4.09
CA ALA A 537 -18.22 -6.11 2.71
C ALA A 537 -18.68 -4.99 1.76
N LEU A 538 -19.91 -4.48 1.93
CA LEU A 538 -20.44 -3.35 1.17
C LEU A 538 -19.69 -2.04 1.45
N MET A 539 -19.45 -1.71 2.73
CA MET A 539 -18.70 -0.50 3.10
C MET A 539 -17.28 -0.44 2.52
N ARG A 540 -16.71 -1.60 2.17
CA ARG A 540 -15.37 -1.76 1.58
C ARG A 540 -15.40 -2.21 0.11
N ALA A 541 -16.57 -2.20 -0.51
CA ALA A 541 -16.79 -2.53 -1.92
C ALA A 541 -16.30 -3.94 -2.37
N HIS A 542 -16.35 -4.94 -1.48
CA HIS A 542 -16.05 -6.35 -1.81
C HIS A 542 -17.23 -7.02 -2.51
N PHE A 543 -17.48 -6.68 -3.78
CA PHE A 543 -18.70 -7.05 -4.52
C PHE A 543 -18.88 -8.57 -4.69
N ASP A 544 -17.79 -9.29 -4.92
CA ASP A 544 -17.76 -10.74 -5.04
C ASP A 544 -18.24 -11.47 -3.76
N VAL A 545 -17.81 -10.99 -2.58
CA VAL A 545 -18.29 -11.44 -1.28
C VAL A 545 -19.76 -11.09 -1.07
N VAL A 546 -20.17 -9.87 -1.43
CA VAL A 546 -21.56 -9.41 -1.29
C VAL A 546 -22.52 -10.28 -2.10
N LEU A 547 -22.18 -10.59 -3.35
CA LEU A 547 -22.98 -11.47 -4.21
C LEU A 547 -23.05 -12.89 -3.67
N PHE A 548 -21.93 -13.42 -3.18
CA PHE A 548 -21.90 -14.73 -2.55
C PHE A 548 -22.81 -14.79 -1.33
N LEU A 549 -22.72 -13.80 -0.44
CA LEU A 549 -23.57 -13.70 0.75
C LEU A 549 -25.05 -13.52 0.37
N HIS A 550 -25.36 -12.70 -0.64
CA HIS A 550 -26.72 -12.52 -1.15
C HIS A 550 -27.34 -13.84 -1.62
N ALA A 551 -26.60 -14.64 -2.38
CA ALA A 551 -27.10 -15.90 -2.94
C ALA A 551 -27.30 -17.01 -1.89
N HIS A 552 -26.58 -16.94 -0.76
CA HIS A 552 -26.55 -18.03 0.23
C HIS A 552 -27.19 -17.66 1.58
N ARG A 553 -27.70 -16.44 1.75
CA ARG A 553 -28.34 -16.00 2.99
C ARG A 553 -29.82 -15.69 2.77
N LEU A 554 -30.63 -16.11 3.75
CA LEU A 554 -32.05 -15.80 3.84
C LEU A 554 -32.33 -14.49 4.60
N GLU A 555 -31.36 -14.02 5.39
CA GLU A 555 -31.49 -12.80 6.19
C GLU A 555 -31.17 -11.56 5.34
N ASN A 556 -32.12 -10.63 5.27
CA ASN A 556 -31.86 -9.30 4.72
C ASN A 556 -30.87 -8.55 5.62
N PHE A 557 -30.01 -7.74 5.01
CA PHE A 557 -29.24 -6.74 5.76
C PHE A 557 -30.10 -5.47 5.92
N SER A 558 -29.88 -4.72 7.00
CA SER A 558 -30.42 -3.37 7.13
C SER A 558 -29.27 -2.40 7.25
N PHE A 559 -29.29 -1.33 6.45
CA PHE A 559 -28.51 -0.14 6.76
C PHE A 559 -29.16 0.52 7.98
N LEU A 560 -28.50 0.46 9.14
CA LEU A 560 -28.92 1.20 10.33
C LEU A 560 -28.25 2.57 10.29
N GLY A 561 -29.00 3.61 9.90
CA GLY A 561 -28.55 5.00 9.87
C GLY A 561 -27.76 5.41 8.62
N THR A 562 -27.11 6.59 8.65
CA THR A 562 -26.32 7.15 7.55
C THR A 562 -25.12 6.26 7.24
N THR A 563 -25.30 5.28 6.36
CA THR A 563 -24.23 4.37 5.94
C THR A 563 -23.59 4.91 4.66
N PHE A 564 -22.25 4.90 4.64
CA PHE A 564 -21.46 5.38 3.52
C PHE A 564 -20.90 4.20 2.73
N VAL A 565 -21.18 4.16 1.42
CA VAL A 565 -20.55 3.18 0.53
C VAL A 565 -19.41 3.87 -0.21
N ARG A 566 -18.20 3.72 0.34
CA ARG A 566 -16.99 4.36 -0.19
C ARG A 566 -16.38 3.53 -1.31
N HIS A 567 -15.78 4.22 -2.28
CA HIS A 567 -15.06 3.58 -3.40
C HIS A 567 -15.90 2.53 -4.13
N SER A 568 -17.23 2.74 -4.18
CA SER A 568 -18.14 1.85 -4.91
C SER A 568 -17.78 1.88 -6.39
N CYS A 569 -17.82 0.73 -7.06
CA CYS A 569 -17.90 0.72 -8.51
C CYS A 569 -19.35 0.96 -8.95
N LEU A 570 -19.53 1.46 -10.17
CA LEU A 570 -20.84 1.75 -10.74
C LEU A 570 -21.75 0.50 -10.72
N GLU A 571 -21.19 -0.67 -11.00
CA GLU A 571 -21.91 -1.94 -11.03
C GLU A 571 -22.47 -2.32 -9.65
N LEU A 572 -21.70 -2.11 -8.58
CA LEU A 572 -22.15 -2.36 -7.21
C LEU A 572 -23.29 -1.41 -6.84
N ALA A 573 -23.17 -0.11 -7.18
CA ALA A 573 -24.22 0.87 -6.91
C ALA A 573 -25.51 0.55 -7.69
N GLN A 574 -25.39 0.17 -8.96
CA GLN A 574 -26.53 -0.28 -9.77
C GLN A 574 -27.19 -1.53 -9.18
N TRP A 575 -26.40 -2.53 -8.80
CA TRP A 575 -26.89 -3.76 -8.20
C TRP A 575 -27.61 -3.50 -6.87
N LEU A 576 -27.05 -2.65 -6.01
CA LEU A 576 -27.64 -2.23 -4.76
C LEU A 576 -28.99 -1.56 -4.96
N ILE A 577 -29.07 -0.57 -5.86
CA ILE A 577 -30.33 0.13 -6.13
C ILE A 577 -31.37 -0.82 -6.72
N TYR A 578 -30.96 -1.73 -7.60
CA TYR A 578 -31.88 -2.68 -8.23
C TYR A 578 -32.50 -3.66 -7.22
N HIS A 579 -31.71 -4.19 -6.28
CA HIS A 579 -32.17 -5.23 -5.34
C HIS A 579 -32.63 -4.69 -3.98
N TYR A 580 -32.17 -3.50 -3.56
CA TYR A 580 -32.28 -2.99 -2.19
C TYR A 580 -32.66 -1.51 -2.11
N ALA A 581 -33.36 -0.96 -3.13
CA ALA A 581 -33.81 0.43 -3.17
C ALA A 581 -34.41 0.92 -1.83
N ASP A 582 -35.33 0.12 -1.26
CA ASP A 582 -36.05 0.46 -0.02
C ASP A 582 -35.13 0.53 1.21
N ASN A 583 -34.05 -0.25 1.20
CA ASN A 583 -33.09 -0.28 2.30
C ASN A 583 -32.06 0.85 2.20
N LEU A 584 -31.92 1.49 1.03
CA LEU A 584 -30.89 2.50 0.73
C LEU A 584 -31.33 3.93 1.07
N ASP A 585 -32.53 4.14 1.60
CA ASP A 585 -33.02 5.47 1.97
C ASP A 585 -32.05 6.18 2.95
N GLY A 586 -31.55 7.35 2.56
CA GLY A 586 -30.57 8.12 3.32
C GLY A 586 -29.12 7.59 3.27
N CYS A 587 -28.83 6.56 2.46
CA CYS A 587 -27.46 6.12 2.21
C CYS A 587 -26.74 7.08 1.27
N GLU A 588 -25.42 7.25 1.47
CA GLU A 588 -24.60 8.10 0.61
C GLU A 588 -23.52 7.29 -0.13
N PHE A 589 -23.41 7.53 -1.44
CA PHE A 589 -22.35 7.04 -2.31
C PHE A 589 -21.27 8.10 -2.48
N GLU A 590 -20.04 7.77 -2.08
CA GLU A 590 -18.86 8.57 -2.38
C GLU A 590 -18.33 8.18 -3.77
N VAL A 591 -18.41 9.11 -4.72
CA VAL A 591 -17.97 8.91 -6.10
C VAL A 591 -16.83 9.88 -6.39
N PRO A 592 -15.66 9.44 -6.90
CA PRO A 592 -14.60 10.35 -7.31
C PRO A 592 -15.12 11.36 -8.34
N THR A 593 -14.78 12.65 -8.21
CA THR A 593 -15.16 13.69 -9.20
C THR A 593 -14.63 13.36 -10.59
N SER A 594 -13.48 12.68 -10.67
CA SER A 594 -12.88 12.18 -11.90
C SER A 594 -13.68 11.05 -12.57
N ASP A 595 -14.58 10.39 -11.86
CA ASP A 595 -15.49 9.38 -12.40
C ASP A 595 -16.78 10.02 -12.93
N TRP A 596 -16.64 10.78 -14.02
CA TRP A 596 -17.75 11.55 -14.60
C TRP A 596 -18.96 10.69 -14.96
N ARG A 597 -18.76 9.41 -15.32
CA ARG A 597 -19.86 8.53 -15.74
C ARG A 597 -20.68 8.06 -14.56
N PHE A 598 -20.01 7.68 -13.46
CA PHE A 598 -20.74 7.34 -12.24
C PHE A 598 -21.49 8.58 -11.74
N ASN A 599 -20.85 9.75 -11.72
CA ASN A 599 -21.53 11.01 -11.39
C ASN A 599 -22.72 11.33 -12.33
N GLU A 600 -22.58 11.15 -13.64
CA GLU A 600 -23.66 11.37 -14.61
C GLU A 600 -24.77 10.33 -14.45
N TRP A 601 -24.43 9.07 -14.16
CA TRP A 601 -25.42 8.05 -13.85
C TRP A 601 -26.23 8.43 -12.62
N CYS A 602 -25.56 8.81 -11.51
CA CYS A 602 -26.22 9.29 -10.29
C CYS A 602 -27.15 10.48 -10.59
N ALA A 603 -26.69 11.44 -11.40
CA ALA A 603 -27.50 12.58 -11.82
C ALA A 603 -28.71 12.17 -12.68
N LYS A 604 -28.51 11.21 -13.60
CA LYS A 604 -29.56 10.71 -14.51
C LYS A 604 -30.70 10.05 -13.74
N ILE A 605 -30.36 9.21 -12.75
CA ILE A 605 -31.34 8.57 -11.85
C ILE A 605 -31.79 9.50 -10.70
N LYS A 606 -31.42 10.78 -10.78
CA LYS A 606 -31.83 11.88 -9.87
C LYS A 606 -31.48 11.67 -8.40
N LEU A 607 -30.36 11.01 -8.10
CA LEU A 607 -29.82 11.03 -6.73
C LEU A 607 -29.54 12.47 -6.29
N HIS A 608 -29.76 12.77 -5.01
CA HIS A 608 -29.51 14.10 -4.47
C HIS A 608 -28.02 14.32 -4.24
N ARG A 609 -27.45 15.42 -4.75
CA ARG A 609 -26.05 15.77 -4.48
C ARG A 609 -25.95 16.46 -3.13
N ALA A 610 -25.51 15.74 -2.09
CA ALA A 610 -25.43 16.30 -0.74
C ALA A 610 -24.16 17.13 -0.50
N ARG A 611 -23.00 16.64 -0.95
CA ARG A 611 -21.70 17.29 -0.72
C ARG A 611 -20.80 17.14 -1.93
N GLU A 612 -20.04 18.17 -2.22
CA GLU A 612 -19.02 18.17 -3.28
C GLU A 612 -17.72 18.69 -2.68
N TYR A 613 -16.70 17.85 -2.72
CA TYR A 613 -15.33 18.18 -2.37
C TYR A 613 -14.48 18.06 -3.64
N ASP A 614 -13.30 18.69 -3.66
CA ASP A 614 -12.43 18.74 -4.84
C ASP A 614 -12.17 17.34 -5.48
N ALA A 615 -12.08 16.28 -4.66
CA ALA A 615 -11.78 14.91 -5.11
C ALA A 615 -13.01 13.97 -5.21
N SER A 616 -14.15 14.33 -4.64
CA SER A 616 -15.30 13.40 -4.53
C SER A 616 -16.64 14.12 -4.46
N THR A 617 -17.63 13.57 -5.14
CA THR A 617 -19.04 13.97 -5.04
C THR A 617 -19.81 12.90 -4.25
N TRP A 618 -20.61 13.36 -3.30
CA TRP A 618 -21.42 12.51 -2.42
C TRP A 618 -22.88 12.58 -2.86
N TRP A 619 -23.41 11.42 -3.26
CA TRP A 619 -24.77 11.25 -3.78
C TRP A 619 -25.64 10.52 -2.77
N VAL A 620 -26.82 11.04 -2.47
CA VAL A 620 -27.76 10.48 -1.48
C VAL A 620 -28.92 9.82 -2.19
N CYS A 621 -29.27 8.62 -1.72
CA CYS A 621 -30.46 7.90 -2.12
C CYS A 621 -31.68 8.37 -1.34
N GLU A 622 -32.71 8.79 -2.07
CA GLU A 622 -34.04 9.05 -1.54
C GLU A 622 -35.02 8.03 -2.14
N SER A 623 -35.60 7.19 -1.29
CA SER A 623 -36.56 6.13 -1.64
C SER A 623 -37.68 6.59 -2.60
N ALA A 624 -38.18 7.81 -2.43
CA ALA A 624 -39.20 8.41 -3.28
C ALA A 624 -38.77 8.56 -4.77
N VAL A 625 -37.47 8.70 -5.03
CA VAL A 625 -36.91 8.86 -6.37
C VAL A 625 -36.66 7.49 -7.04
N LEU A 626 -36.22 6.50 -6.26
CA LEU A 626 -35.87 5.17 -6.77
C LEU A 626 -37.08 4.37 -7.28
N HIS A 627 -38.27 4.58 -6.69
CA HIS A 627 -39.51 3.92 -7.13
C HIS A 627 -40.07 4.43 -8.47
N LEU A 628 -39.63 5.61 -8.95
CA LEU A 628 -40.11 6.19 -10.21
C LEU A 628 -39.44 5.57 -11.46
N GLU A 629 -38.31 4.88 -11.32
CA GLU A 629 -37.49 4.39 -12.45
C GLU A 629 -37.33 2.85 -12.52
N GLN A 630 -37.92 2.07 -11.59
CA GLN A 630 -37.92 0.59 -11.67
C GLN A 630 -38.80 0.00 -12.81
N GLN A 631 -39.29 0.81 -13.76
CA GLN A 631 -39.86 0.27 -14.99
C GLN A 631 -38.72 -0.14 -15.93
N PRO A 632 -38.69 -1.39 -16.42
CA PRO A 632 -37.59 -1.86 -17.24
C PRO A 632 -37.57 -1.10 -18.57
N TYR A 633 -36.41 -0.53 -18.92
CA TYR A 633 -36.08 -0.27 -20.32
C TYR A 633 -35.82 -1.64 -20.97
N GLU A 634 -36.72 -2.05 -21.87
CA GLU A 634 -36.52 -3.15 -22.83
C GLU A 634 -35.33 -2.91 -23.75
#